data_AF-A0A351J0T9-F1
#
_entry.id   AF-A0A351J0T9-F1
#
_cell.length_a   1.000
_cell.length_b   1.000
_cell.length_c   1.000
_cell.angle_alpha   90.00
_cell.angle_beta   90.00
_cell.angle_gamma   90.00
#
_symmetry.space_group_name_H-M   'P 1'
#
loop_
_entity.id
_entity.type
_entity.pdbx_description
1 polymer ?
#
loop_
_entity_poly.entity_id
_entity_poly.type
_entity_poly.pdbx_seq_one_letter_code
_entity_poly.pdbx_strand_id
1 'polypeptide(L)'
;MKYNPKINDEMASLPGFASIHPLQPAHTVEGCLEVMTLAQQFLAEITGMDGVTLQPAAGAHGEFTGMMLIKAYHESRGDDKRKKIIVPDSAHGTNPASATMAGFEVVNIPSA
;
A
#
# COMPACT_ATOMS: atom_id res chain seq x y z
N MET A 1 17.81 -9.20 2.55
CA MET A 1 17.71 -9.96 1.28
C MET A 1 17.22 -11.37 1.59
N LYS A 2 16.21 -11.87 0.87
CA LYS A 2 15.69 -13.25 1.00
C LYS A 2 15.86 -13.99 -0.32
N TYR A 3 15.63 -15.31 -0.33
CA TYR A 3 15.61 -16.09 -1.56
C TYR A 3 14.40 -15.72 -2.44
N ASN A 4 14.62 -15.65 -3.75
CA ASN A 4 13.59 -15.46 -4.76
C ASN A 4 13.49 -16.73 -5.62
N PRO A 5 12.45 -17.57 -5.41
CA PRO A 5 12.27 -18.79 -6.20
C PRO A 5 12.14 -18.49 -7.70
N LYS A 6 12.86 -19.25 -8.55
CA LYS A 6 12.86 -19.05 -10.00
C LYS A 6 11.50 -19.24 -10.66
N ILE A 7 10.69 -20.11 -10.08
CA ILE A 7 9.30 -20.31 -10.50
C ILE A 7 8.49 -19.01 -10.43
N ASN A 8 8.79 -18.07 -9.52
CA ASN A 8 8.06 -16.81 -9.43
C ASN A 8 8.30 -15.92 -10.66
N ASP A 9 9.55 -15.87 -11.15
CA ASP A 9 9.92 -15.13 -12.36
C ASP A 9 9.22 -15.74 -13.59
N GLU A 10 9.17 -17.08 -13.67
CA GLU A 10 8.49 -17.82 -14.74
C GLU A 10 6.98 -17.56 -14.75
N MET A 11 6.32 -17.62 -13.58
CA MET A 11 4.88 -17.38 -13.47
C MET A 11 4.51 -15.94 -13.80
N ALA A 12 5.31 -14.96 -13.34
CA ALA A 12 5.08 -13.54 -13.66
C ALA A 12 5.27 -13.23 -15.15
N SER A 13 6.06 -14.05 -15.86
CA SER A 13 6.37 -13.86 -17.28
C SER A 13 5.35 -14.51 -18.24
N LEU A 14 4.31 -15.19 -17.73
CA LEU A 14 3.29 -15.78 -18.60
C LEU A 14 2.64 -14.69 -19.48
N PRO A 15 2.37 -14.96 -20.77
CA PRO A 15 1.78 -13.96 -21.68
C PRO A 15 0.45 -13.39 -21.16
N GLY A 16 -0.33 -14.22 -20.45
CA GLY A 16 -1.58 -13.83 -19.79
C GLY A 16 -1.42 -12.89 -18.59
N PHE A 17 -0.19 -12.53 -18.19
CA PHE A 17 0.10 -11.47 -17.22
C PHE A 17 0.92 -10.34 -17.88
N ALA A 18 2.00 -10.69 -18.58
CA ALA A 18 2.99 -9.73 -19.08
C ALA A 18 2.52 -8.93 -20.31
N SER A 19 1.54 -9.43 -21.07
CA SER A 19 1.09 -8.82 -22.34
C SER A 19 -0.31 -8.20 -22.25
N ILE A 20 -0.72 -7.77 -21.05
CA ILE A 20 -2.04 -7.16 -20.81
C ILE A 20 -1.94 -5.63 -20.88
N HIS A 21 -2.87 -5.00 -21.60
CA HIS A 21 -3.06 -3.56 -21.47
C HIS A 21 -3.88 -3.25 -20.21
N PRO A 22 -3.45 -2.34 -19.31
CA PRO A 22 -4.13 -2.08 -18.03
C PRO A 22 -5.59 -1.64 -18.14
N LEU A 23 -5.99 -1.09 -19.29
CA LEU A 23 -7.36 -0.62 -19.57
C LEU A 23 -8.14 -1.53 -20.54
N GLN A 24 -7.71 -2.77 -20.79
CA GLN A 24 -8.48 -3.69 -21.61
C GLN A 24 -9.74 -4.20 -20.88
N PRO A 25 -10.77 -4.67 -21.61
CA PRO A 25 -12.03 -5.08 -20.99
C PRO A 25 -11.83 -6.16 -19.90
N ALA A 26 -12.50 -6.00 -18.76
CA ALA A 26 -12.31 -6.88 -17.59
C ALA A 26 -12.52 -8.38 -17.90
N HIS A 27 -13.47 -8.70 -18.78
CA HIS A 27 -13.75 -10.08 -19.18
C HIS A 27 -12.59 -10.75 -19.94
N THR A 28 -11.59 -10.01 -20.40
CA THR A 28 -10.39 -10.58 -21.06
C THR A 28 -9.24 -10.81 -20.07
N VAL A 29 -9.41 -10.50 -18.78
CA VAL A 29 -8.36 -10.56 -17.75
C VAL A 29 -8.80 -11.22 -16.45
N GLU A 30 -9.81 -12.08 -16.48
CA GLU A 30 -10.39 -12.69 -15.28
C GLU A 30 -9.34 -13.39 -14.41
N GLY A 31 -8.37 -14.10 -15.01
CA GLY A 31 -7.27 -14.73 -14.27
C GLY A 31 -6.36 -13.73 -13.52
N CYS A 32 -6.15 -12.53 -14.04
CA CYS A 32 -5.42 -11.48 -13.31
C CYS A 32 -6.21 -10.95 -12.12
N LEU A 33 -7.52 -10.74 -12.32
CA LEU A 33 -8.41 -10.28 -11.26
C LEU A 33 -8.53 -11.31 -10.13
N GLU A 34 -8.56 -12.61 -10.48
CA GLU A 34 -8.53 -13.70 -9.51
C GLU A 34 -7.24 -13.69 -8.69
N VAL A 35 -6.07 -13.58 -9.34
CA VAL A 35 -4.77 -13.48 -8.64
C VAL A 35 -4.72 -12.28 -7.70
N MET A 36 -5.20 -11.11 -8.15
CA MET A 36 -5.28 -9.91 -7.32
C MET A 36 -6.18 -10.13 -6.10
N THR A 37 -7.35 -10.73 -6.30
CA THR A 37 -8.32 -11.00 -5.23
C THR A 37 -7.75 -11.98 -4.19
N LEU A 38 -7.13 -13.07 -4.64
CA LEU A 38 -6.49 -14.06 -3.76
C LEU A 38 -5.33 -13.44 -2.98
N ALA A 39 -4.50 -12.62 -3.64
CA ALA A 39 -3.41 -11.90 -2.98
C ALA A 39 -3.93 -10.97 -1.87
N GLN A 40 -5.02 -10.23 -2.13
CA GLN A 40 -5.65 -9.39 -1.12
C GLN A 40 -6.15 -10.20 0.08
N GLN A 41 -6.81 -11.35 -0.16
CA GLN A 41 -7.30 -12.23 0.89
C GLN A 41 -6.17 -12.80 1.76
N PHE A 42 -5.11 -13.31 1.13
CA PHE A 42 -3.96 -13.84 1.87
C PHE A 42 -3.25 -12.76 2.69
N LEU A 43 -3.08 -11.56 2.14
CA LEU A 43 -2.47 -10.46 2.86
C LEU A 43 -3.35 -9.96 4.01
N ALA A 44 -4.68 -9.89 3.81
CA ALA A 44 -5.64 -9.55 4.85
C ALA A 44 -5.54 -10.52 6.03
N GLU A 45 -5.54 -11.83 5.75
CA GLU A 45 -5.39 -12.88 6.78
C GLU A 45 -4.04 -12.77 7.51
N ILE A 46 -2.93 -12.63 6.79
CA ILE A 46 -1.58 -12.52 7.38
C ILE A 46 -1.45 -11.30 8.30
N THR A 47 -2.12 -10.20 7.97
CA THR A 47 -2.00 -8.92 8.68
C THR A 47 -3.11 -8.67 9.68
N GLY A 48 -4.19 -9.46 9.68
CA GLY A 48 -5.38 -9.25 10.50
C GLY A 48 -6.20 -8.01 10.09
N MET A 49 -6.13 -7.59 8.82
CA MET A 49 -6.82 -6.42 8.30
C MET A 49 -8.14 -6.81 7.63
N ASP A 50 -9.16 -5.95 7.70
CA ASP A 50 -10.45 -6.17 7.02
C ASP A 50 -10.36 -6.06 5.48
N GLY A 51 -9.33 -5.38 4.95
CA GLY A 51 -9.15 -5.17 3.52
C GLY A 51 -7.75 -4.70 3.15
N VAL A 52 -7.38 -4.94 1.88
CA VAL A 52 -6.05 -4.63 1.32
C VAL A 52 -6.22 -3.94 -0.02
N THR A 53 -5.40 -2.92 -0.32
CA THR A 53 -5.28 -2.34 -1.67
C THR A 53 -3.93 -2.75 -2.29
N LEU A 54 -3.95 -3.10 -3.58
CA LEU A 54 -2.75 -3.44 -4.37
C LEU A 54 -2.25 -2.26 -5.23
N GLN A 55 -2.88 -1.10 -5.15
CA GLN A 55 -2.52 0.08 -5.93
C GLN A 55 -1.13 0.66 -5.61
N PRO A 56 -0.67 0.69 -4.34
CA PRO A 56 0.64 1.27 -4.04
C PRO A 56 1.79 0.41 -4.58
N ALA A 57 2.54 0.96 -5.54
CA ALA A 57 3.62 0.24 -6.23
C ALA A 57 4.96 0.17 -5.45
N ALA A 58 5.05 0.77 -4.26
CA ALA A 58 6.27 0.80 -3.43
C ALA A 58 5.92 1.03 -1.95
N GLY A 59 6.86 0.72 -1.05
CA GLY A 59 6.67 0.90 0.41
C GLY A 59 6.29 2.34 0.79
N ALA A 60 7.08 3.33 0.35
CA ALA A 60 6.79 4.74 0.60
C ALA A 60 5.45 5.21 -0.01
N HIS A 61 5.05 4.64 -1.16
CA HIS A 61 3.75 4.91 -1.76
C HIS A 61 2.61 4.31 -0.90
N GLY A 62 2.85 3.15 -0.29
CA GLY A 62 1.93 2.53 0.68
C GLY A 62 1.76 3.39 1.93
N GLU A 63 2.87 3.90 2.50
CA GLU A 63 2.85 4.84 3.63
C GLU A 63 2.02 6.09 3.29
N PHE A 64 2.29 6.71 2.14
CA PHE A 64 1.54 7.88 1.68
C PHE A 64 0.05 7.59 1.47
N THR A 65 -0.28 6.46 0.86
CA THR A 65 -1.68 6.01 0.69
C THR A 65 -2.36 5.84 2.04
N GLY A 66 -1.70 5.22 3.01
CA GLY A 66 -2.21 5.10 4.38
C GLY A 66 -2.48 6.45 5.03
N MET A 67 -1.58 7.43 4.86
CA MET A 67 -1.77 8.79 5.36
C MET A 67 -2.98 9.48 4.71
N MET A 68 -3.18 9.30 3.41
CA MET A 68 -4.34 9.84 2.69
C MET A 68 -5.65 9.19 3.15
N LEU A 69 -5.66 7.89 3.42
CA LEU A 69 -6.83 7.19 3.98
C LEU A 69 -7.16 7.69 5.40
N ILE A 70 -6.16 7.83 6.27
CA ILE A 70 -6.34 8.39 7.62
C ILE A 70 -6.90 9.82 7.55
N LYS A 71 -6.36 10.65 6.64
CA LYS A 71 -6.85 12.01 6.41
C LYS A 71 -8.32 12.01 6.01
N ALA A 72 -8.68 11.25 4.98
CA ALA A 72 -10.06 11.12 4.51
C ALA A 72 -11.01 10.61 5.60
N TYR A 73 -10.55 9.71 6.47
CA TYR A 73 -11.33 9.21 7.60
C TYR A 73 -11.62 10.30 8.66
N HIS A 74 -10.68 11.21 8.92
CA HIS A 74 -10.92 12.35 9.81
C HIS A 74 -11.83 13.40 9.15
N GLU A 75 -11.59 13.73 7.88
CA GLU A 75 -12.39 14.69 7.11
C GLU A 75 -13.85 14.24 6.99
N SER A 76 -14.11 12.96 6.75
CA SER A 76 -15.48 12.41 6.66
C SER A 76 -16.28 12.51 7.97
N ARG A 77 -15.60 12.71 9.11
CA ARG A 77 -16.22 12.92 10.43
C ARG A 77 -16.19 14.39 10.87
N GLY A 78 -15.71 15.30 10.01
CA GLY A 78 -15.52 16.72 10.34
C GLY A 78 -14.45 16.98 11.40
N ASP A 79 -13.50 16.06 11.60
CA ASP A 79 -12.43 16.19 12.59
C ASP A 79 -11.17 16.86 11.98
N ASP A 80 -11.25 18.17 11.78
CA ASP A 80 -10.15 18.95 11.19
C ASP A 80 -8.99 19.24 12.16
N LYS A 81 -9.09 18.80 13.42
CA LYS A 81 -8.07 19.08 14.45
C LYS A 81 -6.92 18.08 14.41
N ARG A 82 -7.11 16.92 13.80
CA ARG A 82 -6.11 15.83 13.72
C ARG A 82 -5.13 16.07 12.58
N LYS A 83 -4.21 17.03 12.79
CA LYS A 83 -3.22 17.45 11.79
C LYS A 83 -1.78 17.02 12.13
N LYS A 84 -1.57 16.30 13.23
CA LYS A 84 -0.22 15.90 13.71
C LYS A 84 -0.01 14.41 13.60
N ILE A 85 1.17 14.00 13.13
CA ILE A 85 1.64 12.60 13.09
C ILE A 85 2.88 12.48 13.98
N ILE A 86 2.85 11.56 14.93
CA ILE A 86 3.95 11.30 15.85
C ILE A 86 4.89 10.29 15.19
N VAL A 87 6.18 10.62 15.08
CA VAL A 87 7.19 9.78 14.42
C VAL A 87 8.40 9.61 15.34
N PRO A 88 8.79 8.38 15.72
CA PRO A 88 10.04 8.15 16.44
C PRO A 88 11.25 8.56 15.59
N ASP A 89 12.30 9.09 16.22
CA ASP A 89 13.54 9.49 15.53
C ASP A 89 14.31 8.32 14.89
N SER A 90 14.02 7.06 15.28
CA SER A 90 14.52 5.83 14.65
C SER A 90 13.72 5.39 13.42
N ALA A 91 12.61 6.05 13.11
CA ALA A 91 11.78 5.66 11.98
C ALA A 91 12.56 5.75 10.65
N HIS A 92 12.19 4.89 9.71
CA HIS A 92 12.73 4.98 8.35
C HIS A 92 12.40 6.35 7.75
N GLY A 93 13.34 6.95 7.00
CA GLY A 93 13.22 8.32 6.51
C GLY A 93 12.03 8.58 5.58
N THR A 94 11.44 7.53 5.00
CA THR A 94 10.19 7.64 4.21
C THR A 94 8.99 8.00 5.07
N ASN A 95 8.94 7.58 6.34
CA ASN A 95 7.81 7.82 7.22
C ASN A 95 7.50 9.33 7.41
N PRO A 96 8.45 10.18 7.88
CA PRO A 96 8.19 11.60 8.04
C PRO A 96 7.98 12.30 6.68
N ALA A 97 8.62 11.83 5.61
CA ALA A 97 8.43 12.37 4.26
C ALA A 97 7.01 12.12 3.74
N SER A 98 6.50 10.90 3.86
CA SER A 98 5.13 10.50 3.48
C SER A 98 4.06 11.28 4.27
N ALA A 99 4.25 11.45 5.57
CA ALA A 99 3.34 12.23 6.42
C ALA A 99 3.30 13.72 6.03
N THR A 100 4.47 14.32 5.81
CA THR A 100 4.59 15.72 5.38
C THR A 100 3.96 15.91 4.00
N MET A 101 4.20 14.99 3.06
CA MET A 101 3.63 15.02 1.72
C MET A 101 2.10 14.93 1.73
N ALA A 102 1.50 14.21 2.69
CA ALA A 102 0.05 14.15 2.89
C ALA A 102 -0.55 15.42 3.56
N GLY A 103 0.31 16.36 3.99
CA GLY A 103 -0.08 17.64 4.60
C GLY A 103 -0.26 17.58 6.11
N PHE A 104 0.36 16.61 6.79
CA PHE A 104 0.41 16.56 8.25
C PHE A 104 1.67 17.27 8.80
N GLU A 105 1.55 17.80 10.01
CA GLU A 105 2.66 18.26 10.84
C GLU A 105 3.32 17.04 11.50
N VAL A 106 4.60 16.81 11.24
CA VAL A 106 5.36 15.72 11.87
C VAL A 106 5.88 16.19 13.24
N VAL A 107 5.57 15.42 14.27
CA VAL A 107 6.08 15.61 15.64
C VAL A 107 7.04 14.47 15.93
N ASN A 108 8.34 14.78 15.96
CA ASN A 108 9.37 13.79 16.28
C ASN A 108 9.44 13.53 17.78
N ILE A 109 9.61 12.25 18.15
CA ILE A 109 9.83 11.83 19.54
C ILE A 109 11.12 11.01 19.65
N PRO A 110 11.85 11.08 20.79
CA PRO A 110 13.01 10.22 21.02
C PRO A 110 12.62 8.75 21.00
N SER A 111 13.44 7.90 20.39
CA SER A 111 13.29 6.45 20.50
C SER A 111 13.62 5.97 21.91
N ALA A 112 12.99 4.85 22.31
CA ALA A 112 13.26 4.16 23.57
C ALA A 112 14.57 3.36 23.53
#